data_AF-A0A2G8PCV9-F1
#
_entry.id   AF-A0A2G8PCV9-F1
#
_cell.length_a   1.000
_cell.length_b   1.000
_cell.length_c   1.000
_cell.angle_alpha   90.00
_cell.angle_beta   90.00
_cell.angle_gamma   90.00
#
_symmetry.space_group_name_H-M   'P 1'
#
loop_
_entity.id
_entity.type
_entity.pdbx_description
1 polymer ?
#
loop_
_entity_poly.entity_id
_entity_poly.type
_entity_poly.pdbx_seq_one_letter_code
_entity_poly.pdbx_strand_id
1 'polypeptide(L)'
;MLYLARVDKKSLFGQAELQLLAQQAEGGVWAPLRQPERVTSKEAASYNVGVLLLVELAENRQVQRVEEAAMKLVEMLHSLSQARSLADLAEIESWRQSLTRQSQELSRREAEMAALQEQLQQWEARLREKLSS
;
A
#
# COMPACT_ATOMS: atom_id res chain seq x y z
N MET A 1 -5.10 -19.40 15.69
CA MET A 1 -4.73 -18.00 15.35
C MET A 1 -3.24 -17.92 15.07
N LEU A 2 -2.82 -17.21 14.02
CA LEU A 2 -1.43 -17.15 13.59
C LEU A 2 -0.70 -15.93 14.20
N TYR A 3 0.53 -16.17 14.67
CA TYR A 3 1.38 -15.17 15.30
C TYR A 3 2.76 -15.17 14.68
N LEU A 4 3.38 -13.98 14.64
CA LEU A 4 4.80 -13.84 14.37
C LEU A 4 5.51 -13.80 15.73
N ALA A 5 6.47 -14.69 15.92
CA ALA A 5 7.22 -14.81 17.15
C ALA A 5 8.72 -14.83 16.88
N ARG A 6 9.50 -14.49 17.90
CA ARG A 6 10.95 -14.63 17.92
C ARG A 6 11.36 -15.62 19.00
N VAL A 7 12.33 -16.49 18.70
CA VAL A 7 12.97 -17.33 19.71
C VAL A 7 13.79 -16.44 20.65
N ASP A 8 13.39 -16.32 21.91
CA ASP A 8 14.03 -15.43 22.90
C ASP A 8 15.17 -16.16 23.62
N LYS A 9 14.90 -17.37 24.12
CA LYS A 9 15.89 -18.21 24.82
C LYS A 9 15.52 -19.69 24.78
N LYS A 10 16.52 -20.56 24.95
CA LYS A 10 16.31 -22.00 25.16
C LYS A 10 16.05 -22.25 26.65
N SER A 11 14.98 -22.95 26.96
CA SER A 11 14.59 -23.38 28.31
C SER A 11 15.30 -24.67 28.69
N LEU A 12 15.55 -24.85 29.98
CA LEU A 12 16.26 -26.00 30.56
C LEU A 12 15.56 -27.34 30.32
N PHE A 13 14.25 -27.34 30.00
CA PHE A 13 13.45 -28.55 29.77
C PHE A 13 13.33 -28.94 28.29
N GLY A 14 14.29 -28.55 27.44
CA GLY A 14 14.27 -28.87 26.01
C GLY A 14 13.15 -28.15 25.24
N GLN A 15 12.70 -27.01 25.76
CA GLN A 15 11.72 -26.12 25.12
C GLN A 15 12.42 -24.82 24.71
N ALA A 16 11.85 -24.09 23.78
CA ALA A 16 12.21 -22.69 23.53
C ALA A 16 11.12 -21.77 24.07
N GLU A 17 11.54 -20.63 24.62
CA GLU A 17 10.65 -19.50 24.91
C GLU A 17 10.54 -18.64 23.65
N LEU A 18 9.31 -18.38 23.26
CA LEU A 18 8.94 -17.57 22.10
C LEU A 18 8.33 -16.28 22.60
N GLN A 19 8.85 -15.16 22.13
CA GLN A 19 8.24 -13.85 22.29
C GLN A 19 7.31 -13.58 21.12
N LEU A 20 6.02 -13.40 21.37
CA LEU A 20 5.05 -13.02 20.34
C LEU A 20 5.22 -11.53 20.01
N LEU A 21 5.26 -11.20 18.73
CA LEU A 21 5.52 -9.85 18.21
C LEU A 21 4.31 -9.25 17.50
N ALA A 22 3.64 -10.04 16.67
CA ALA A 22 2.42 -9.63 15.98
C ALA A 22 1.42 -10.78 15.89
N GLN A 23 0.14 -10.46 15.77
CA GLN A 23 -0.93 -11.40 15.45
C GLN A 23 -1.50 -11.11 14.06
N GLN A 24 -1.90 -12.15 13.35
CA GLN A 24 -2.70 -12.01 12.15
C GLN A 24 -4.17 -11.88 12.54
N ALA A 25 -4.78 -10.75 12.21
CA ALA A 25 -6.21 -10.51 12.32
C ALA A 25 -6.96 -11.10 11.13
N GLU A 26 -8.30 -11.06 11.19
CA GLU A 26 -9.14 -11.39 10.05
C GLU A 26 -8.79 -10.53 8.82
N GLY A 27 -8.87 -11.12 7.64
CA GLY A 27 -8.45 -10.46 6.39
C GLY A 27 -6.95 -10.44 6.13
N GLY A 28 -6.15 -11.13 6.95
CA GLY A 28 -4.70 -11.30 6.72
C GLY A 28 -3.84 -10.11 7.18
N VAL A 29 -4.44 -9.12 7.84
CA VAL A 29 -3.75 -7.94 8.35
C VAL A 29 -2.97 -8.30 9.61
N TRP A 30 -1.70 -7.92 9.66
CA TRP A 30 -0.84 -8.13 10.82
C TRP A 30 -0.88 -6.92 11.75
N ALA A 31 -1.13 -7.15 13.03
CA ALA A 31 -1.13 -6.13 14.06
C ALA A 31 -0.07 -6.45 15.14
N PRO A 32 0.76 -5.48 15.56
CA PRO A 32 1.71 -5.70 16.64
C PRO A 32 0.96 -5.97 17.96
N LEU A 33 1.50 -6.84 18.78
CA LEU A 33 0.98 -7.07 20.13
C LEU A 33 1.27 -5.84 21.00
N ARG A 34 0.23 -5.33 21.67
CA ARG A 34 0.34 -4.17 22.57
C ARG A 34 1.04 -4.52 23.89
N GLN A 35 0.98 -5.79 24.29
CA GLN A 35 1.61 -6.29 25.50
C GLN A 35 2.57 -7.42 25.14
N PRO A 36 3.76 -7.46 25.76
CA PRO A 36 4.71 -8.54 25.53
C PRO A 36 4.11 -9.85 26.04
N GLU A 37 3.85 -10.77 25.11
CA GLU A 37 3.36 -12.10 25.40
C GLU A 37 4.44 -13.14 25.07
N ARG A 38 4.56 -14.16 25.92
CA ARG A 38 5.51 -15.25 25.74
C ARG A 38 4.82 -16.60 25.85
N VAL A 39 5.23 -17.52 24.99
CA VAL A 39 4.76 -18.92 24.98
C VAL A 39 5.96 -19.86 24.89
N THR A 40 5.79 -21.11 25.30
CA THR A 40 6.84 -22.13 25.21
C THR A 40 6.48 -23.18 24.17
N SER A 41 7.45 -23.61 23.37
CA SER A 41 7.27 -24.71 22.41
C SER A 41 8.48 -25.65 22.40
N LYS A 42 8.20 -26.96 22.35
CA LYS A 42 9.23 -27.99 22.12
C LYS A 42 9.72 -27.97 20.68
N GLU A 43 8.82 -27.81 19.71
CA GLU A 43 9.17 -27.73 18.29
C GLU A 43 10.08 -26.56 18.00
N ALA A 44 9.88 -25.43 18.68
CA ALA A 44 10.71 -24.26 18.50
C ALA A 44 12.15 -24.43 19.03
N ALA A 45 12.44 -25.46 19.82
CA ALA A 45 13.78 -25.68 20.40
C ALA A 45 14.84 -26.06 19.36
N SER A 46 14.42 -26.57 18.20
CA SER A 46 15.29 -26.89 17.06
C SER A 46 15.83 -25.63 16.38
N TYR A 47 15.17 -24.48 16.55
CA TYR A 47 15.60 -23.21 15.96
C TYR A 47 16.58 -22.48 16.87
N ASN A 48 17.38 -21.61 16.26
CA ASN A 48 18.33 -20.77 16.98
C ASN A 48 17.64 -19.56 17.63
N VAL A 49 18.25 -19.04 18.69
CA VAL A 49 17.81 -17.80 19.32
C VAL A 49 17.87 -16.66 18.30
N GLY A 50 16.84 -15.82 18.29
CA GLY A 50 16.69 -14.71 17.35
C GLY A 50 15.94 -15.03 16.06
N VAL A 51 15.70 -16.31 15.76
CA VAL A 51 14.94 -16.70 14.55
C VAL A 51 13.49 -16.26 14.67
N LEU A 52 12.95 -15.74 13.57
CA LEU A 52 11.54 -15.40 13.42
C LEU A 52 10.75 -16.62 12.93
N LEU A 53 9.66 -16.89 13.63
CA LEU A 53 8.82 -18.06 13.42
C LEU A 53 7.36 -17.60 13.27
N LEU A 54 6.63 -18.26 12.39
CA LEU A 54 5.18 -18.23 12.38
C LEU A 54 4.67 -19.33 13.29
N VAL A 55 3.83 -18.94 14.24
CA VAL A 55 3.36 -19.80 15.31
C VAL A 55 1.84 -19.82 15.29
N GLU A 56 1.27 -21.00 15.13
CA GLU A 56 -0.16 -21.19 15.26
C GLU A 56 -0.50 -21.56 16.71
N LEU A 57 -1.32 -20.73 17.35
CA LEU A 57 -1.82 -20.97 18.69
C LEU A 57 -3.26 -21.47 18.65
N ALA A 58 -3.51 -22.50 19.44
CA ALA A 58 -4.83 -22.97 19.82
C ALA A 58 -5.58 -21.93 20.68
N GLU A 59 -6.89 -22.11 20.89
CA GLU A 59 -7.68 -21.27 21.80
C GLU A 59 -7.15 -21.28 23.25
N ASN A 60 -6.60 -22.41 23.69
CA ASN A 60 -5.98 -22.56 25.00
C ASN A 60 -4.53 -22.04 25.07
N ARG A 61 -4.07 -21.29 24.05
CA ARG A 61 -2.72 -20.73 23.90
C ARG A 61 -1.60 -21.76 23.80
N GLN A 62 -1.92 -23.03 23.53
CA GLN A 62 -0.90 -24.03 23.20
C GLN A 62 -0.43 -23.85 21.76
N VAL A 63 0.88 -24.01 21.56
CA VAL A 63 1.49 -23.98 20.24
C VAL A 63 1.11 -25.27 19.50
N GLN A 64 0.38 -25.11 18.39
CA GLN A 64 -0.02 -26.22 17.52
C GLN A 64 0.99 -26.46 16.41
N ARG A 65 1.57 -25.39 15.87
CA ARG A 65 2.50 -25.45 14.73
C ARG A 65 3.52 -24.33 14.79
N VAL A 66 4.74 -24.65 14.36
CA VAL A 66 5.84 -23.69 14.23
C VAL A 66 6.47 -23.82 12.84
N GLU A 67 6.67 -22.70 12.16
CA GLU A 67 7.34 -22.64 10.87
C GLU A 67 8.33 -21.47 10.81
N GLU A 68 9.41 -21.62 10.06
CA GLU A 68 10.34 -20.52 9.83
C GLU A 68 9.69 -19.41 8.98
N ALA A 69 9.79 -18.16 9.46
CA ALA A 69 9.10 -17.02 8.86
C ALA A 69 9.90 -16.33 7.75
N ALA A 70 11.20 -16.60 7.60
CA ALA A 70 12.11 -15.80 6.78
C ALA A 70 11.62 -15.62 5.32
N MET A 71 11.37 -16.72 4.61
CA MET A 71 10.91 -16.67 3.21
C MET A 71 9.52 -16.05 3.09
N LYS A 72 8.58 -16.40 3.99
CA LYS A 72 7.24 -15.83 4.00
C LYS A 72 7.25 -14.31 4.26
N LEU A 73 8.15 -13.82 5.11
CA LEU A 73 8.35 -12.39 5.34
C LEU A 73 8.90 -11.69 4.10
N VAL A 74 9.85 -12.31 3.39
CA VAL A 74 10.36 -11.78 2.12
C VAL A 74 9.23 -11.69 1.07
N GLU A 75 8.39 -12.71 0.95
CA GLU A 75 7.23 -12.71 0.05
C GLU A 75 6.21 -11.62 0.42
N MET A 76 5.90 -11.47 1.72
CA MET A 76 5.02 -10.41 2.21
C MET A 76 5.59 -9.01 1.89
N LEU A 77 6.88 -8.78 2.13
CA LEU A 77 7.54 -7.51 1.79
C LEU A 77 7.54 -7.25 0.28
N HIS A 78 7.77 -8.29 -0.53
CA HIS A 78 7.72 -8.18 -1.97
C HIS A 78 6.31 -7.79 -2.46
N SER A 79 5.28 -8.48 -1.98
CA SER A 79 3.88 -8.17 -2.31
C SER A 79 3.50 -6.74 -1.92
N LEU A 80 3.89 -6.29 -0.71
CA LEU A 80 3.65 -4.91 -0.27
C LEU A 80 4.37 -3.88 -1.17
N SER A 81 5.60 -4.16 -1.58
CA SER A 81 6.36 -3.28 -2.49
C SER A 81 5.70 -3.17 -3.87
N GLN A 82 5.18 -4.28 -4.40
CA GLN A 82 4.45 -4.28 -5.68
C GLN A 82 3.13 -3.50 -5.57
N ALA A 83 2.35 -3.74 -4.52
CA ALA A 83 1.07 -3.07 -4.31
C ALA A 83 1.23 -1.55 -4.21
N ARG A 84 2.27 -1.09 -3.51
CA ARG A 84 2.60 0.34 -3.42
C ARG A 84 2.96 0.93 -4.79
N SER A 85 3.81 0.25 -5.55
CA SER A 85 4.18 0.68 -6.91
C SER A 85 2.95 0.83 -7.82
N LEU A 86 2.01 -0.12 -7.75
CA LEU A 86 0.76 -0.03 -8.51
C LEU A 86 -0.13 1.14 -8.07
N ALA A 87 -0.22 1.41 -6.77
CA ALA A 87 -0.96 2.56 -6.25
C ALA A 87 -0.36 3.89 -6.74
N ASP A 88 0.97 4.02 -6.68
CA ASP A 88 1.68 5.21 -7.16
C ASP A 88 1.45 5.42 -8.67
N LEU A 89 1.47 4.36 -9.48
CA LEU A 89 1.16 4.42 -10.92
C LEU A 89 -0.29 4.86 -11.19
N ALA A 90 -1.25 4.35 -10.41
CA ALA A 90 -2.65 4.73 -10.54
C ALA A 90 -2.88 6.21 -10.21
N GLU A 91 -2.16 6.75 -9.22
CA GLU A 91 -2.21 8.17 -8.87
C GLU A 91 -1.65 9.05 -10.00
N ILE A 92 -0.51 8.67 -10.58
CA ILE A 92 0.08 9.36 -11.74
C ILE A 92 -0.90 9.37 -12.92
N GLU A 93 -1.56 8.25 -13.21
CA GLU A 93 -2.53 8.17 -14.30
C GLU A 93 -3.75 9.08 -14.04
N SER A 94 -4.24 9.12 -12.80
CA SER A 94 -5.30 10.06 -12.39
C SER A 94 -4.90 11.53 -12.60
N TRP A 95 -3.66 11.88 -12.28
CA TRP A 95 -3.11 13.21 -12.53
C TRP A 95 -3.03 13.50 -14.04
N ARG A 96 -2.54 12.55 -14.86
CA ARG A 96 -2.49 12.70 -16.33
C ARG A 96 -3.88 12.94 -16.92
N GLN A 97 -4.89 12.19 -16.49
CA GLN A 97 -6.27 12.38 -16.95
C GLN A 97 -6.81 13.76 -16.59
N SER A 98 -6.52 14.23 -15.37
CA SER A 98 -6.95 15.55 -14.91
C SER A 98 -6.28 16.68 -15.70
N LEU A 99 -4.98 16.58 -15.99
CA LEU A 99 -4.26 17.53 -16.85
C LEU A 99 -4.80 17.52 -18.29
N THR A 100 -5.09 16.35 -18.84
CA THR A 100 -5.65 16.21 -20.19
C THR A 100 -7.01 16.91 -20.29
N ARG A 101 -7.89 16.70 -19.30
CA ARG A 101 -9.20 17.38 -19.22
C ARG A 101 -9.04 18.90 -19.16
N GLN A 102 -8.10 19.41 -18.35
CA GLN A 102 -7.82 20.84 -18.27
C GLN A 102 -7.30 21.42 -19.59
N SER A 103 -6.40 20.71 -20.28
CA SER A 103 -5.90 21.13 -21.59
C SER A 103 -7.02 21.19 -22.63
N GLN A 104 -7.93 20.22 -22.66
CA GLN A 104 -9.07 20.21 -23.59
C GLN A 104 -10.02 21.39 -23.34
N GLU A 105 -10.30 21.70 -22.07
CA GLU A 105 -11.12 22.85 -21.70
C GLU A 105 -10.45 24.18 -22.10
N LEU A 106 -9.13 24.31 -21.92
CA LEU A 106 -8.37 25.47 -22.37
C LEU A 106 -8.45 25.63 -23.90
N SER A 107 -8.20 24.56 -24.66
CA SER A 107 -8.30 24.61 -26.12
C SER A 107 -9.71 24.96 -26.60
N ARG A 108 -10.76 24.51 -25.89
CA ARG A 108 -12.14 24.93 -26.19
C ARG A 108 -12.31 26.44 -26.02
N ARG A 109 -11.84 26.98 -24.89
CA ARG A 109 -11.93 28.43 -24.61
C ARG A 109 -11.11 29.27 -25.59
N GLU A 110 -9.92 28.80 -25.97
CA GLU A 110 -9.10 29.46 -26.99
C GLU A 110 -9.83 29.53 -28.33
N ALA A 111 -10.48 28.43 -28.75
CA ALA A 111 -11.29 28.41 -29.97
C ALA A 111 -12.50 29.36 -29.88
N GLU A 112 -13.20 29.39 -28.74
CA GLU A 112 -14.30 30.32 -28.49
C GLU A 112 -13.83 31.78 -28.59
N MET A 113 -12.68 32.12 -27.98
CA MET A 113 -12.11 33.47 -28.04
C MET A 113 -11.66 33.85 -29.46
N ALA A 114 -11.04 32.93 -30.19
CA ALA A 114 -10.65 33.18 -31.58
C ALA A 114 -11.86 33.48 -32.48
N ALA A 115 -12.97 32.74 -32.30
CA ALA A 115 -14.21 33.00 -33.02
C ALA A 115 -14.80 34.38 -32.68
N LEU A 116 -14.78 34.78 -31.40
CA LEU A 116 -15.21 36.12 -30.99
C LEU A 116 -14.35 37.24 -31.58
N GLN A 117 -13.02 37.04 -31.63
CA GLN A 117 -12.10 37.99 -32.25
C GLN A 117 -12.39 38.15 -33.75
N GLU A 118 -12.66 37.06 -34.47
CA GLU A 118 -13.00 37.10 -35.89
C GLU A 118 -14.31 37.87 -36.13
N GLN A 119 -15.34 37.65 -35.29
CA GLN A 119 -16.59 38.40 -35.37
C GLN A 119 -16.40 39.91 -35.14
N LEU A 120 -15.57 40.29 -34.16
CA LEU A 120 -15.24 41.69 -33.91
C LEU A 120 -14.56 42.35 -35.12
N GLN A 121 -13.58 41.68 -35.72
CA GLN A 121 -12.91 42.20 -36.92
C GLN A 121 -13.88 42.39 -38.10
N GLN A 122 -14.81 41.46 -38.30
CA GLN A 122 -15.83 41.60 -39.35
C GLN A 122 -16.74 42.80 -39.11
N TRP A 123 -17.15 43.05 -37.86
CA TRP A 123 -17.97 44.21 -37.52
C TRP A 123 -17.21 45.52 -37.71
N GLU A 124 -15.95 45.59 -37.27
CA GLU A 124 -15.10 46.77 -37.49
C GLU A 124 -14.92 47.08 -38.98
N ALA A 125 -14.69 46.06 -39.81
CA ALA A 125 -14.56 46.23 -41.26
C ALA A 125 -15.84 46.80 -41.89
N ARG A 126 -17.01 46.24 -41.53
CA ARG A 126 -18.32 46.74 -42.00
C ARG A 126 -18.60 48.18 -41.55
N LEU A 127 -18.22 48.55 -40.34
CA LEU A 127 -18.36 49.92 -39.84
C LEU A 127 -17.48 50.89 -40.61
N ARG A 128 -16.23 50.51 -40.90
CA ARG A 128 -15.31 51.31 -41.72
C ARG A 128 -15.85 51.55 -43.13
N GLU A 129 -16.34 50.50 -43.79
CA GLU A 129 -16.91 50.58 -45.13
C GLU A 129 -18.10 51.56 -45.20
N LYS A 130 -18.98 51.52 -44.20
CA LYS A 130 -20.13 52.44 -44.08
C LYS A 130 -19.73 53.88 -43.81
N LEU A 131 -18.64 54.13 -43.07
CA LEU A 131 -18.15 55.48 -42.78
C LEU A 131 -17.39 56.10 -43.96
N SER A 132 -16.88 55.28 -44.88
CA SER A 132 -16.20 55.73 -46.10
C SER A 132 -17.12 55.93 -47.32
N SER A 133 -18.40 55.58 -47.20
CA SER A 133 -19.44 55.76 -48.23
C SER A 133 -20.29 56.99 -47.92
#